data_AF-X1BZM3-F1
#
_entry.id   AF-X1BZM3-F1
#
_cell.length_a   1.000
_cell.length_b   1.000
_cell.length_c   1.000
_cell.angle_alpha   90.00
_cell.angle_beta   90.00
_cell.angle_gamma   90.00
#
_symmetry.space_group_name_H-M   'P 1'
#
loop_
_entity.id
_entity.type
_entity.pdbx_description
1 polymer ?
#
loop_
_entity_poly.entity_id
_entity_poly.type
_entity_poly.pdbx_seq_one_letter_code
_entity_poly.pdbx_strand_id
1 'polypeptide(L)'
;TQCQSVKRFLDAKGITTPIVNIPGCPPHPDWFVGTVASIILNGLPKADDLDDNLRPLAFYGCLIHENCPRRAYFDEGKFAKKPGDEGCLYELGCKGPITYADCPLRLWNGGTNWCIGTGAPCSGCTQPEFPDLVAPLYEKLVDVELPTIGAYWLPGKEEK
;
A
#
# COMPACT_ATOMS: atom_id res chain seq x y z
N THR A 1 -2.62 23.69 -4.67
CA THR A 1 -3.04 23.80 -3.26
C THR A 1 -1.88 23.72 -2.27
N GLN A 2 -0.67 23.28 -2.67
CA GLN A 2 0.47 23.08 -1.76
C GLN A 2 0.13 22.16 -0.57
N CYS A 3 -0.69 21.13 -0.82
CA CYS A 3 -0.93 20.10 0.18
C CYS A 3 0.37 19.33 0.46
N GLN A 4 0.55 18.93 1.71
CA GLN A 4 1.71 18.18 2.16
C GLN A 4 1.30 17.16 3.21
N SER A 5 2.12 16.13 3.38
CA SER A 5 1.93 15.15 4.45
C SER A 5 2.16 15.79 5.83
N VAL A 6 1.54 15.21 6.86
CA VAL A 6 1.74 15.64 8.25
C VAL A 6 3.22 15.57 8.63
N LYS A 7 3.93 14.51 8.21
CA LYS A 7 5.37 14.36 8.45
C LYS A 7 6.17 15.54 7.89
N ARG A 8 5.98 15.87 6.60
CA ARG A 8 6.69 16.99 5.96
C ARG A 8 6.43 18.31 6.70
N PHE A 9 5.19 18.55 7.12
CA PHE A 9 4.84 19.74 7.88
C PHE A 9 5.53 19.80 9.25
N LEU A 10 5.51 18.70 10.02
CA LEU A 10 6.12 18.65 11.35
C LEU A 10 7.64 18.81 11.28
N ASP A 11 8.30 18.13 10.33
CA ASP A 11 9.74 18.25 10.08
C ASP A 11 10.13 19.70 9.75
N ALA A 12 9.39 20.35 8.84
CA ALA A 12 9.63 21.75 8.46
C ALA A 12 9.42 22.75 9.62
N LYS A 13 8.71 22.35 10.68
CA LYS A 13 8.50 23.15 11.90
C LYS A 13 9.40 22.75 13.06
N GLY A 14 10.28 21.75 12.88
CA GLY A 14 11.13 21.24 13.95
C GLY A 14 10.35 20.59 15.09
N ILE A 15 9.15 20.07 14.82
CA ILE A 15 8.30 19.41 15.82
C ILE A 15 8.67 17.91 15.85
N THR A 16 9.08 17.42 17.02
CA THR A 16 9.60 16.04 17.19
C THR A 16 8.55 15.04 17.68
N THR A 17 7.26 15.33 17.52
CA THR A 17 6.17 14.44 17.93
C THR A 17 6.23 13.13 17.14
N PRO A 18 6.20 11.95 17.80
CA PRO A 18 6.17 10.67 17.10
C PRO A 18 4.96 10.55 16.17
N ILE A 19 5.18 9.96 14.99
CA ILE A 19 4.15 9.77 13.95
C ILE A 19 3.95 8.27 13.73
N VAL A 20 2.68 7.86 13.66
CA VAL A 20 2.28 6.53 13.19
C VAL A 20 1.35 6.74 11.99
N ASN A 21 1.79 6.28 10.82
CA ASN A 21 1.05 6.43 9.57
C ASN A 21 0.10 5.24 9.36
N ILE A 22 -1.17 5.52 9.10
CA ILE A 22 -2.18 4.51 8.75
C ILE A 22 -2.76 4.90 7.38
N PRO A 23 -1.99 4.71 6.29
CA PRO A 23 -2.40 5.14 4.95
C PRO A 23 -3.49 4.25 4.34
N GLY A 24 -4.02 4.71 3.21
CA GLY A 24 -5.11 4.09 2.49
C GLY A 24 -6.12 5.15 2.07
N CYS A 25 -6.77 4.95 0.93
CA CYS A 25 -7.79 5.86 0.43
C CYS A 25 -9.13 5.12 0.27
N PRO A 26 -9.88 4.88 1.35
CA PRO A 26 -9.58 5.21 2.77
C PRO A 26 -8.66 4.16 3.44
N PRO A 27 -8.17 4.40 4.68
CA PRO A 27 -7.58 3.35 5.49
C PRO A 27 -8.64 2.31 5.86
N HIS A 28 -8.26 1.04 5.99
CA HIS A 28 -9.18 0.00 6.46
C HIS A 28 -9.63 0.30 7.90
N PRO A 29 -10.92 0.12 8.24
CA PRO A 29 -11.42 0.37 9.60
C PRO A 29 -10.61 -0.35 10.70
N ASP A 30 -10.32 -1.64 10.52
CA ASP A 30 -9.52 -2.42 11.47
C ASP A 30 -8.07 -1.94 11.61
N TRP A 31 -7.46 -1.36 10.57
CA TRP A 31 -6.09 -0.84 10.69
C TRP A 31 -6.09 0.35 11.65
N PHE A 32 -7.05 1.25 11.50
CA PHE A 32 -7.20 2.39 12.39
C PHE A 32 -7.55 1.96 13.82
N VAL A 33 -8.64 1.19 13.98
CA VAL A 33 -9.11 0.75 15.30
C VAL A 33 -8.07 -0.13 15.98
N GLY A 34 -7.45 -1.06 15.25
CA GLY A 34 -6.40 -1.94 15.77
C GLY A 34 -5.16 -1.18 16.21
N THR A 35 -4.73 -0.16 15.47
CA THR A 35 -3.61 0.70 15.88
C THR A 35 -3.95 1.47 17.16
N VAL A 36 -5.12 2.11 17.23
CA VAL A 36 -5.56 2.86 18.42
C VAL A 36 -5.68 1.93 19.63
N ALA A 37 -6.28 0.76 19.48
CA ALA A 37 -6.40 -0.23 20.55
C ALA A 37 -5.02 -0.69 21.04
N SER A 38 -4.10 -0.99 20.11
CA SER A 38 -2.73 -1.37 20.46
C SER A 38 -2.03 -0.27 21.25
N ILE A 39 -2.20 1.00 20.86
CA ILE A 39 -1.60 2.13 21.58
C ILE A 39 -2.18 2.27 23.00
N ILE A 40 -3.49 2.11 23.18
CA ILE A 40 -4.14 2.19 24.50
C ILE A 40 -3.63 1.06 25.42
N LEU A 41 -3.47 -0.15 24.88
CA LEU A 41 -3.11 -1.34 25.66
C LEU A 41 -1.61 -1.44 25.95
N ASN A 42 -0.78 -1.08 24.98
CA ASN A 42 0.66 -1.37 24.98
C ASN A 42 1.55 -0.11 24.96
N GLY A 43 0.97 1.08 24.79
CA GLY A 43 1.70 2.32 24.55
C GLY A 43 2.11 2.50 23.09
N LEU A 44 2.94 3.52 22.82
CA LEU A 44 3.41 3.82 21.46
C LEU A 44 4.20 2.64 20.87
N PRO A 45 4.07 2.38 19.55
CA PRO A 45 4.85 1.33 18.87
C PRO A 45 6.35 1.63 18.97
N LYS A 46 7.16 0.58 19.08
CA LYS A 46 8.62 0.67 18.97
C LYS A 46 9.02 0.82 17.50
N ALA A 47 10.27 1.18 17.26
CA ALA A 47 10.81 1.26 15.90
C ALA A 47 10.61 -0.05 15.12
N ASP A 48 10.86 -1.19 15.76
CA ASP A 48 10.72 -2.52 15.15
C ASP A 48 9.26 -2.94 14.86
N ASP A 49 8.28 -2.18 15.37
CA ASP A 49 6.85 -2.43 15.09
C ASP A 49 6.37 -1.67 13.83
N LEU A 50 7.20 -0.78 13.29
CA LEU A 50 6.91 0.07 12.15
C LEU A 50 7.87 -0.19 10.99
N ASP A 51 7.41 0.05 9.76
CA ASP A 51 8.30 0.11 8.60
C ASP A 51 8.96 1.50 8.43
N ASP A 52 9.79 1.64 7.41
CA ASP A 52 10.48 2.90 7.08
C ASP A 52 9.53 4.07 6.78
N ASN A 53 8.27 3.78 6.46
CA ASN A 53 7.21 4.77 6.25
C ASN A 53 6.41 5.06 7.53
N LEU A 54 6.87 4.57 8.69
CA LEU A 54 6.22 4.68 9.99
C LEU A 54 4.85 4.01 10.03
N ARG A 55 4.66 2.93 9.26
CA ARG A 55 3.39 2.18 9.19
C ARG A 55 3.48 0.90 10.04
N PRO A 56 2.43 0.52 10.78
CA PRO A 56 2.43 -0.72 11.56
C PRO A 56 2.67 -1.97 10.71
N LEU A 57 3.73 -2.73 11.00
CA LEU A 57 4.06 -3.96 10.27
C LEU A 57 2.96 -5.02 10.34
N ALA A 58 2.14 -4.98 11.40
CA ALA A 58 0.97 -5.85 11.54
C ALA A 58 -0.03 -5.75 10.36
N PHE A 59 -0.08 -4.60 9.66
CA PHE A 59 -0.99 -4.36 8.54
C PHE A 59 -0.27 -4.13 7.21
N TYR A 60 0.93 -3.56 7.25
CA TYR A 60 1.70 -3.15 6.07
C TYR A 60 3.00 -3.95 5.89
N GLY A 61 3.17 -5.07 6.60
CA GLY A 61 4.41 -5.86 6.56
C GLY A 61 4.58 -6.78 5.34
N CYS A 62 3.54 -6.97 4.53
CA CYS A 62 3.59 -7.84 3.34
C CYS A 62 2.98 -7.15 2.12
N LEU A 63 3.42 -7.58 0.93
CA LEU A 63 2.85 -7.13 -0.33
C LEU A 63 1.51 -7.81 -0.58
N ILE A 64 0.56 -7.08 -1.16
CA ILE A 64 -0.73 -7.63 -1.61
C ILE A 64 -0.48 -8.86 -2.51
N HIS A 65 0.53 -8.80 -3.37
CA HIS A 65 0.82 -9.87 -4.33
C HIS A 65 1.37 -11.16 -3.70
N GLU A 66 1.95 -11.11 -2.50
CA GLU A 66 2.42 -12.30 -1.79
C GLU A 66 1.27 -13.16 -1.29
N ASN A 67 0.14 -12.53 -0.97
CA ASN A 67 -1.03 -13.20 -0.41
C ASN A 67 -2.24 -13.21 -1.35
N CYS A 68 -2.06 -12.79 -2.62
CA CYS A 68 -3.14 -12.71 -3.58
C CYS A 68 -3.58 -14.11 -4.04
N PRO A 69 -4.88 -14.49 -3.90
CA PRO A 69 -5.39 -15.77 -4.42
C PRO A 69 -5.22 -15.96 -5.93
N ARG A 70 -5.04 -14.87 -6.69
CA ARG A 70 -4.79 -14.90 -8.13
C ARG A 70 -3.30 -15.07 -8.47
N ARG A 71 -2.42 -15.33 -7.50
CA ARG A 71 -0.97 -15.45 -7.71
C ARG A 71 -0.59 -16.58 -8.66
N ALA A 72 -1.24 -17.76 -8.53
CA ALA A 72 -1.00 -18.88 -9.44
C ALA A 72 -1.24 -18.50 -10.91
N TYR A 73 -2.28 -17.70 -11.20
CA TYR A 73 -2.51 -17.20 -12.55
C TYR A 73 -1.40 -16.26 -13.04
N PHE A 74 -0.81 -15.44 -12.15
CA PHE A 74 0.34 -14.60 -12.52
C PHE A 74 1.55 -15.47 -12.87
N ASP A 75 1.86 -16.46 -12.04
CA ASP A 75 3.02 -17.34 -12.22
C ASP A 75 2.89 -18.21 -13.49
N GLU A 76 1.66 -18.58 -13.87
CA GLU A 76 1.35 -19.30 -15.12
C GLU A 76 1.25 -18.40 -16.36
N GLY A 77 1.36 -17.06 -16.20
CA GLY A 77 1.18 -16.11 -17.29
C GLY A 77 -0.27 -15.98 -17.80
N LYS A 78 -1.26 -16.41 -17.00
CA LYS A 78 -2.69 -16.32 -17.29
C LYS A 78 -3.24 -14.97 -16.84
N PHE A 79 -3.19 -13.99 -17.73
CA PHE A 79 -3.67 -12.63 -17.46
C PHE A 79 -5.07 -12.37 -18.02
N ALA A 80 -5.92 -11.74 -17.21
CA ALA A 80 -7.20 -11.21 -17.62
C ALA A 80 -6.99 -10.10 -18.68
N LYS A 81 -7.80 -10.09 -19.75
CA LYS A 81 -7.65 -9.14 -20.87
C LYS A 81 -8.68 -8.02 -20.84
N LYS A 82 -9.80 -8.22 -20.15
CA LYS A 82 -10.82 -7.20 -19.87
C LYS A 82 -11.40 -7.38 -18.46
N PRO A 83 -12.01 -6.32 -17.88
CA PRO A 83 -12.74 -6.43 -16.62
C PRO A 83 -13.78 -7.56 -16.66
N GLY A 84 -13.79 -8.41 -15.63
CA GLY A 84 -14.68 -9.56 -15.52
C GLY A 84 -14.08 -10.89 -16.02
N ASP A 85 -12.95 -10.87 -16.73
CA ASP A 85 -12.25 -12.11 -17.10
C ASP A 85 -11.64 -12.81 -15.88
N GLU A 86 -11.54 -14.14 -15.97
CA GLU A 86 -10.72 -14.95 -15.08
C GLU A 86 -9.23 -14.67 -15.32
N GLY A 87 -8.41 -14.86 -14.29
CA GLY A 87 -6.95 -14.69 -14.35
C GLY A 87 -6.43 -13.49 -13.58
N CYS A 88 -5.11 -13.28 -13.65
CA CYS A 88 -4.44 -12.21 -12.93
C CYS A 88 -4.72 -10.84 -13.58
N LEU A 89 -4.97 -9.83 -12.74
CA LEU A 89 -5.30 -8.46 -13.18
C LEU A 89 -4.08 -7.59 -13.49
N TYR A 90 -2.87 -8.17 -13.56
CA TYR A 90 -1.63 -7.41 -13.77
C TYR A 90 -1.64 -6.61 -15.06
N GLU A 91 -2.05 -7.23 -16.18
CA GLU A 91 -2.17 -6.53 -17.46
C GLU A 91 -3.25 -5.45 -17.50
N LEU A 92 -4.21 -5.50 -16.57
CA LEU A 92 -5.24 -4.47 -16.38
C LEU A 92 -4.79 -3.37 -15.41
N GLY A 93 -3.51 -3.35 -15.01
CA GLY A 93 -2.89 -2.29 -14.22
C GLY A 93 -2.79 -2.53 -12.72
N CYS A 94 -2.96 -3.76 -12.26
CA CYS A 94 -2.89 -4.08 -10.83
C CYS A 94 -1.50 -3.75 -10.24
N LYS A 95 -1.50 -2.85 -9.25
CA LYS A 95 -0.32 -2.40 -8.50
C LYS A 95 -0.05 -3.23 -7.23
N GLY A 96 -0.75 -4.35 -7.07
CA GLY A 96 -0.54 -5.29 -5.96
C GLY A 96 0.92 -5.72 -5.74
N PRO A 97 1.77 -5.90 -6.79
CA PRO A 97 3.18 -6.25 -6.63
C PRO A 97 4.06 -5.22 -5.91
N ILE A 98 3.62 -3.97 -5.81
CA ILE A 98 4.36 -2.87 -5.14
C ILE A 98 3.60 -2.31 -3.93
N THR A 99 2.44 -2.89 -3.59
CA THR A 99 1.54 -2.32 -2.58
C THR A 99 1.56 -3.16 -1.32
N TYR A 100 2.00 -2.56 -0.23
CA TYR A 100 1.97 -3.13 1.12
C TYR A 100 0.60 -2.93 1.76
N ALA A 101 -0.09 -4.02 2.08
CA ALA A 101 -1.33 -4.07 2.85
C ALA A 101 -1.83 -5.52 3.01
N ASP A 102 -2.49 -5.83 4.13
CA ASP A 102 -3.14 -7.13 4.40
C ASP A 102 -4.52 -7.31 3.74
N CYS A 103 -4.91 -6.44 2.80
CA CYS A 103 -6.19 -6.49 2.07
C CYS A 103 -6.64 -7.90 1.62
N PRO A 104 -5.79 -8.76 1.02
CA PRO A 104 -6.20 -10.11 0.62
C PRO A 104 -6.46 -11.06 1.80
N LEU A 105 -5.89 -10.79 2.98
CA LEU A 105 -5.98 -11.66 4.16
C LEU A 105 -7.21 -11.31 5.00
N ARG A 106 -7.42 -10.02 5.25
CA ARG A 106 -8.52 -9.52 6.09
C ARG A 106 -9.80 -9.26 5.32
N LEU A 107 -9.66 -8.92 4.03
CA LEU A 107 -10.73 -8.35 3.21
C LEU A 107 -11.25 -7.03 3.81
N TRP A 108 -12.35 -6.51 3.28
CA TRP A 108 -13.01 -5.27 3.67
C TRP A 108 -14.43 -5.55 4.16
N ASN A 109 -14.94 -4.65 5.00
CA ASN A 109 -16.33 -4.62 5.44
C ASN A 109 -16.76 -5.93 6.12
N GLY A 110 -16.07 -6.31 7.21
CA GLY A 110 -16.39 -7.52 7.97
C GLY A 110 -16.03 -8.82 7.24
N GLY A 111 -14.94 -8.81 6.47
CA GLY A 111 -14.51 -10.00 5.73
C GLY A 111 -15.29 -10.24 4.44
N THR A 112 -16.00 -9.24 3.91
CA THR A 112 -16.90 -9.44 2.76
C THR A 112 -16.12 -9.62 1.46
N ASN A 113 -15.30 -8.64 1.08
CA ASN A 113 -14.52 -8.70 -0.16
C ASN A 113 -13.40 -7.65 -0.18
N TRP A 114 -12.70 -7.48 -1.29
CA TRP A 114 -11.60 -6.53 -1.48
C TRP A 114 -11.45 -6.23 -2.98
N CYS A 115 -10.60 -5.27 -3.36
CA CYS A 115 -10.51 -4.79 -4.74
C CYS A 115 -10.33 -5.91 -5.78
N ILE A 116 -9.29 -6.74 -5.63
CA ILE A 116 -8.99 -7.79 -6.62
C ILE A 116 -10.03 -8.93 -6.54
N GLY A 117 -10.61 -9.16 -5.36
CA GLY A 117 -11.70 -10.13 -5.17
C GLY A 117 -12.98 -9.74 -5.91
N THR A 118 -13.25 -8.44 -6.10
CA THR A 118 -14.34 -7.96 -6.96
C THR A 118 -13.94 -7.80 -8.43
N GLY A 119 -12.71 -8.17 -8.80
CA GLY A 119 -12.19 -8.05 -10.16
C GLY A 119 -11.63 -6.67 -10.52
N ALA A 120 -11.52 -5.76 -9.56
CA ALA A 120 -10.89 -4.45 -9.73
C ALA A 120 -9.37 -4.52 -9.45
N PRO A 121 -8.50 -3.99 -10.34
CA PRO A 121 -7.07 -3.90 -10.07
C PRO A 121 -6.78 -3.12 -8.78
N CYS A 122 -5.77 -3.55 -8.02
CA CYS A 122 -5.24 -2.73 -6.94
C CYS A 122 -4.64 -1.44 -7.53
N SER A 123 -4.99 -0.30 -6.96
CA SER A 123 -4.49 1.01 -7.40
C SER A 123 -3.21 1.47 -6.70
N GLY A 124 -2.80 0.81 -5.61
CA GLY A 124 -1.65 1.22 -4.80
C GLY A 124 -1.94 2.28 -3.75
N CYS A 125 -3.20 2.45 -3.32
CA CYS A 125 -3.64 3.55 -2.45
C CYS A 125 -2.99 3.65 -1.05
N THR A 126 -2.20 2.67 -0.63
CA THR A 126 -1.44 2.70 0.64
C THR A 126 0.02 3.13 0.45
N GLN A 127 0.46 3.34 -0.79
CA GLN A 127 1.83 3.72 -1.12
C GLN A 127 1.97 5.25 -1.25
N PRO A 128 3.10 5.84 -0.79
CA PRO A 128 3.39 7.26 -0.99
C PRO A 128 3.35 7.72 -2.46
N GLU A 129 3.65 6.81 -3.38
CA GLU A 129 3.66 7.02 -4.83
C GLU A 129 2.27 7.23 -5.43
N PHE A 130 1.21 6.87 -4.70
CA PHE A 130 -0.16 7.02 -5.17
C PHE A 130 -0.67 8.48 -5.05
N PRO A 131 -1.35 9.02 -6.08
CA PRO A 131 -1.72 8.38 -7.36
C PRO A 131 -0.72 8.62 -8.50
N ASP A 132 0.12 9.65 -8.40
CA ASP A 132 0.79 10.23 -9.57
C ASP A 132 1.88 9.33 -10.15
N LEU A 133 2.67 8.66 -9.30
CA LEU A 133 3.80 7.83 -9.74
C LEU A 133 3.41 6.39 -10.07
N VAL A 134 2.19 5.99 -9.70
CA VAL A 134 1.60 4.71 -10.09
C VAL A 134 0.58 4.87 -11.23
N ALA A 135 0.36 6.10 -11.69
CA ALA A 135 -0.43 6.37 -12.88
C ALA A 135 0.36 5.97 -14.15
N PRO A 136 -0.32 5.50 -15.21
CA PRO A 136 -1.76 5.30 -15.32
C PRO A 136 -2.26 4.07 -14.53
N LEU A 137 -3.43 4.21 -13.87
CA LEU A 137 -3.94 3.18 -12.96
C LEU A 137 -4.31 1.87 -13.68
N TYR A 138 -4.70 1.94 -14.95
CA TYR A 138 -5.14 0.78 -15.76
C TYR A 138 -4.06 0.27 -16.71
N GLU A 139 -2.82 0.71 -16.54
CA GLU A 139 -1.68 0.20 -17.28
C GLU A 139 -0.80 -0.65 -16.37
N LYS A 140 -0.31 -1.77 -16.91
CA LYS A 140 0.66 -2.60 -16.19
C LYS A 140 1.91 -1.80 -15.86
N LEU A 141 2.61 -2.19 -14.82
CA LEU A 141 3.93 -1.65 -14.54
C LEU A 141 4.85 -1.99 -15.72
N VAL A 142 5.38 -0.95 -16.37
CA VAL A 142 6.45 -1.04 -17.38
C VAL A 142 7.78 -0.90 -16.65
N ASP A 143 8.77 -1.71 -17.03
CA ASP A 143 10.10 -1.78 -16.40
C ASP A 143 10.10 -2.31 -14.96
N VAL A 144 9.93 -3.63 -14.81
CA VAL A 144 10.24 -4.33 -13.55
C VAL A 144 11.77 -4.46 -13.39
N GLU A 145 12.48 -3.34 -13.34
CA GLU A 145 13.56 -3.24 -12.37
C GLU A 145 12.86 -2.88 -11.05
N LEU A 146 12.66 -3.90 -10.21
CA LEU A 146 12.01 -3.75 -8.92
C LEU A 146 12.57 -2.51 -8.21
N PRO A 147 11.75 -1.49 -7.88
CA PRO A 147 12.24 -0.36 -7.11
C PRO A 147 12.82 -0.91 -5.81
N THR A 148 14.07 -0.54 -5.50
CA THR A 148 14.65 -0.87 -4.21
C THR A 148 13.72 -0.29 -3.15
N ILE A 149 13.14 -1.15 -2.32
CA ILE A 149 12.27 -0.74 -1.21
C ILE A 149 13.03 0.35 -0.42
N GLY A 150 12.45 1.56 -0.33
CA GLY A 150 13.05 2.71 0.36
C GLY A 150 13.72 3.79 -0.52
N ALA A 151 13.76 3.65 -1.85
CA ALA A 151 14.48 4.58 -2.73
C ALA A 151 13.96 6.05 -2.73
N TYR A 152 12.71 6.30 -2.30
CA TYR A 152 12.10 7.63 -2.33
C TYR A 152 12.55 8.57 -1.20
N TRP A 153 13.24 8.04 -0.18
CA TRP A 153 13.61 8.80 1.03
C TRP A 153 15.11 9.09 1.16
N LEU A 154 15.90 8.77 0.12
CA LEU A 154 17.26 9.27 0.03
C LEU A 154 17.21 10.78 -0.29
N PRO A 155 17.90 11.64 0.45
CA PRO A 155 17.98 13.06 0.11
C PRO A 155 18.56 13.23 -1.30
N GLY A 156 17.88 13.99 -2.17
CA GLY A 156 18.41 14.43 -3.46
C GLY A 156 17.71 13.96 -4.75
N LYS A 157 16.46 13.46 -4.72
CA LYS A 157 15.70 13.12 -5.94
C LYS A 157 14.47 13.99 -6.22
N GLU A 158 14.41 15.20 -5.69
CA GLU A 158 13.45 16.23 -6.15
C GLU A 158 13.90 16.91 -7.47
N GLU A 159 15.07 16.55 -8.02
CA GLU A 159 15.52 17.01 -9.34
C GLU A 159 15.27 15.96 -10.42
N LYS A 160 14.04 15.92 -10.93
CA LYS A 160 13.70 15.76 -12.36
C LYS A 160 12.20 15.91 -12.59
#